data_AF-A0ABD6ES75-F1
#
_entry.id   AF-A0ABD6ES75-F1
#
_cell.length_a   1.000
_cell.length_b   1.000
_cell.length_c   1.000
_cell.angle_alpha   90.00
_cell.angle_beta   90.00
_cell.angle_gamma   90.00
#
_symmetry.space_group_name_H-M   'P 1'
#
loop_
_entity.id
_entity.type
_entity.pdbx_description
1 polymer ?
#
loop_
_entity_poly.entity_id
_entity_poly.type
_entity_poly.pdbx_seq_one_letter_code
_entity_poly.pdbx_strand_id
1 'polypeptide(L)'
;MSWIRKNALLVATIGSVIFGAIFGFILRLQNLSPQSIMLVSFPGEILMHMLKMMILPLIISSLISGLAQLDAKQSGRLGSLALLYYVATTVIAVVTGILLVLTIHPGDPSIKHDLGDGAEGENVSTIDTFLDLIRNMFPENIVQATFQQVQTRYIPVKPKGISRMNVTDGIVLISNVTTILKPVTHFTAGMNVLGENIANIFII
;
A
#
# COMPACT_ATOMS: atom_id res chain seq x y z
N MET A 1 16.29 17.32 36.76
CA MET A 1 16.98 16.46 35.75
C MET A 1 16.63 14.97 35.82
N SER A 2 16.21 14.40 36.96
CA SER A 2 15.83 12.97 37.06
C SER A 2 14.66 12.56 36.13
N TRP A 3 13.64 13.42 35.99
CA TRP A 3 12.48 13.14 35.13
C TRP A 3 12.83 12.96 33.64
N ILE A 4 13.76 13.78 33.14
CA ILE A 4 14.21 13.72 31.73
C ILE A 4 14.93 12.40 31.46
N ARG A 5 15.74 11.91 32.42
CA ARG A 5 16.42 10.62 32.27
C ARG A 5 15.43 9.45 32.29
N LYS A 6 14.34 9.55 33.06
CA LYS A 6 13.27 8.53 33.09
C LYS A 6 12.46 8.49 31.78
N ASN A 7 12.24 9.65 31.17
CA ASN A 7 11.45 9.80 29.94
C ASN A 7 12.33 10.12 28.73
N ALA A 8 13.56 9.61 28.69
CA ALA A 8 14.56 10.01 27.71
C ALA A 8 14.09 9.74 26.27
N LEU A 9 13.44 8.59 26.03
CA LEU A 9 12.92 8.24 24.70
C LEU A 9 11.82 9.19 24.23
N LEU A 10 10.86 9.51 25.11
CA LEU A 10 9.76 10.42 24.79
C LEU A 10 10.27 11.84 24.49
N VAL A 11 11.19 12.35 25.32
CA VAL A 11 11.78 13.67 25.10
C VAL A 11 12.59 13.68 23.80
N ALA A 12 13.33 12.61 23.50
CA ALA A 12 14.10 12.48 22.27
C ALA A 12 13.22 12.43 21.03
N THR A 13 12.10 11.68 21.02
CA THR A 13 11.23 11.57 19.85
C THR A 13 10.50 12.89 19.58
N ILE A 14 9.92 13.52 20.61
CA ILE A 14 9.25 14.81 20.47
C ILE A 14 10.25 15.88 20.02
N GLY A 15 11.43 15.94 20.66
CA GLY A 15 12.49 16.87 20.29
C GLY A 15 12.96 16.68 18.85
N SER A 16 13.12 15.42 18.41
CA SER A 16 13.54 15.11 17.03
C SER A 16 12.49 15.49 15.99
N VAL A 17 11.19 15.32 16.27
CA VAL A 17 10.11 15.72 15.36
C VAL A 17 10.09 17.25 15.20
N ILE A 18 10.18 18.00 16.30
CA ILE A 18 10.20 19.47 16.26
C ILE A 18 11.45 19.95 15.52
N PHE A 19 12.61 19.40 15.85
CA PHE A 19 13.86 19.73 15.18
C PHE A 19 13.83 19.41 13.69
N GLY A 20 13.34 18.23 13.32
CA GLY A 20 13.20 17.80 11.92
C GLY A 20 12.26 18.69 11.11
N ALA A 21 11.14 19.13 11.70
CA ALA A 21 10.21 20.05 11.06
C ALA A 21 10.84 21.43 10.81
N ILE A 22 11.52 22.00 11.82
CA ILE A 22 12.21 23.30 11.70
C ILE A 22 13.33 23.20 10.67
N PHE A 23 14.17 22.16 10.77
CA PHE A 23 15.27 21.93 9.85
C PHE A 23 14.78 21.73 8.42
N GLY A 24 13.73 20.92 8.21
CA GLY A 24 13.11 20.72 6.90
C GLY A 24 12.54 22.01 6.30
N PHE A 25 11.92 22.87 7.11
CA PHE A 25 11.40 24.16 6.64
C PHE A 25 12.54 25.11 6.23
N ILE A 26 13.62 25.18 7.01
CA ILE A 26 14.80 25.99 6.68
C ILE A 26 15.45 25.51 5.38
N LEU A 27 15.64 24.19 5.21
CA LEU A 27 16.22 23.63 3.99
C LEU A 27 15.34 23.87 2.76
N ARG A 28 14.01 23.89 2.92
CA ARG A 28 13.07 24.21 1.84
C ARG A 28 13.25 25.64 1.31
N LEU A 29 13.59 26.60 2.17
CA LEU A 29 13.82 27.99 1.76
C LEU A 29 15.09 28.17 0.91
N GLN A 30 16.01 27.21 0.95
CA GLN A 30 17.32 27.30 0.28
C GLN A 30 17.33 26.71 -1.15
N ASN A 31 16.18 26.24 -1.67
CA ASN A 31 16.05 25.65 -3.03
C ASN A 31 17.19 24.69 -3.40
N LEU A 32 17.40 23.67 -2.57
CA LEU A 32 18.52 22.73 -2.69
C LEU A 32 18.41 21.84 -3.94
N SER A 33 19.58 21.47 -4.48
CA SER A 33 19.70 20.46 -5.53
C SER A 33 19.13 19.10 -5.08
N PRO A 34 18.49 18.31 -5.97
CA PRO A 34 17.94 16.99 -5.65
C PRO A 34 18.94 16.03 -4.99
N GLN A 35 20.23 16.15 -5.32
CA GLN A 35 21.29 15.32 -4.75
C GLN A 35 21.50 15.60 -3.25
N SER A 36 21.42 16.87 -2.84
CA SER A 36 21.55 17.27 -1.43
C SER A 36 20.36 16.79 -0.60
N ILE A 37 19.16 16.78 -1.20
CA ILE A 37 17.95 16.27 -0.53
C ILE A 37 18.10 14.77 -0.25
N MET A 38 18.59 13.99 -1.23
CA MET A 38 18.83 12.55 -1.05
C MET A 38 19.80 12.27 0.11
N LEU A 39 20.90 13.03 0.19
CA LEU A 39 21.88 12.90 1.27
C LEU A 39 21.29 13.20 2.65
N VAL A 40 20.43 14.22 2.75
CA VAL A 40 19.75 14.59 4.00
C VAL A 40 18.70 13.55 4.40
N SER A 41 17.98 12.94 3.46
CA SER A 41 16.98 11.91 3.75
C SER A 41 17.57 10.52 4.04
N PHE A 42 18.83 10.28 3.67
CA PHE A 42 19.48 8.97 3.74
C PHE A 42 19.44 8.30 5.13
N PRO A 43 19.70 9.00 6.27
CA PRO A 43 19.57 8.38 7.59
C PRO A 43 18.14 7.89 7.91
N GLY A 44 17.13 8.62 7.43
CA GLY A 44 15.73 8.22 7.57
C GLY A 44 15.40 6.99 6.72
N GLU A 45 15.97 6.89 5.52
CA GLU A 45 15.83 5.72 4.66
C GLU A 45 16.41 4.45 5.30
N ILE A 46 17.63 4.53 5.87
CA ILE A 46 18.24 3.42 6.61
C ILE A 46 17.36 2.99 7.78
N LEU A 47 16.83 3.95 8.56
CA LEU A 47 15.91 3.65 9.66
C LEU A 47 14.68 2.88 9.16
N MET A 48 14.08 3.31 8.04
CA MET A 48 12.94 2.61 7.44
C MET A 48 13.29 1.20 6.98
N HIS A 49 14.50 0.97 6.44
CA HIS A 49 14.97 -0.37 6.10
C HIS A 49 15.14 -1.26 7.33
N MET A 50 15.73 -0.75 8.41
CA MET A 50 15.90 -1.48 9.67
C MET A 50 14.55 -1.86 10.28
N LEU A 51 13.59 -0.92 10.32
CA LEU A 51 12.26 -1.19 10.84
C LEU A 51 11.55 -2.26 9.99
N LYS A 52 11.54 -2.13 8.67
CA LYS A 52 10.89 -3.10 7.77
C LYS A 52 11.48 -4.51 7.90
N MET A 53 12.79 -4.64 8.07
CA MET A 53 13.45 -5.94 8.27
C MET A 53 13.01 -6.63 9.58
N MET A 54 12.69 -5.86 10.62
CA MET A 54 12.23 -6.41 11.90
C MET A 54 10.75 -6.82 11.89
N ILE A 55 9.93 -6.24 11.01
CA ILE A 55 8.47 -6.49 11.00
C ILE A 55 8.17 -7.98 10.73
N LEU A 56 8.78 -8.57 9.69
CA LEU A 56 8.54 -9.97 9.31
C LEU A 56 8.75 -10.97 10.47
N PRO A 57 9.95 -11.07 11.11
CA PRO A 57 10.17 -12.04 12.17
C PRO A 57 9.31 -11.77 13.42
N LEU A 58 9.02 -10.50 13.73
CA LEU A 58 8.22 -10.15 14.90
C LEU A 58 6.75 -10.51 14.74
N ILE A 59 6.17 -10.30 13.55
CA ILE A 59 4.77 -10.64 13.28
C ILE A 59 4.56 -12.16 13.34
N ILE A 60 5.39 -12.94 12.64
CA ILE A 60 5.28 -14.41 12.62
C ILE A 60 5.41 -14.98 14.04
N SER A 61 6.48 -14.62 14.76
CA SER A 61 6.74 -15.17 16.09
C SER A 61 5.67 -14.78 17.11
N SER A 62 5.19 -13.53 17.08
CA SER A 62 4.16 -13.06 18.01
C SER A 62 2.79 -13.68 17.75
N LEU A 63 2.40 -13.89 16.48
CA LEU A 63 1.16 -14.58 16.15
C LEU A 63 1.20 -16.06 16.54
N ILE A 64 2.29 -16.75 16.20
CA ILE A 64 2.45 -18.17 16.55
C ILE A 64 2.40 -18.37 18.05
N SER A 65 3.21 -17.61 18.81
CA SER A 65 3.23 -17.70 20.26
C SER A 65 1.91 -17.28 20.90
N GLY A 66 1.25 -16.25 20.37
CA GLY A 66 0.00 -15.71 20.91
C GLY A 66 -1.19 -16.67 20.75
N LEU A 67 -1.30 -17.33 19.59
CA LEU A 67 -2.40 -18.25 19.32
C LEU A 67 -2.15 -19.65 19.89
N ALA A 68 -0.91 -20.11 19.96
CA ALA A 68 -0.56 -21.42 20.54
C ALA A 68 -0.90 -21.55 22.04
N GLN A 69 -1.10 -20.42 22.74
CA GLN A 69 -1.50 -20.39 24.16
C GLN A 69 -3.01 -20.50 24.38
N LEU A 70 -3.83 -20.45 23.32
CA LEU A 70 -5.28 -20.38 23.40
C LEU A 70 -5.94 -21.63 22.82
N ASP A 71 -6.97 -22.14 23.51
CA ASP A 71 -7.82 -23.20 22.94
C ASP A 71 -8.61 -22.70 21.71
N ALA A 72 -8.93 -23.58 20.76
CA ALA A 72 -9.66 -23.24 19.54
C ALA A 72 -10.98 -22.47 19.79
N LYS A 73 -11.69 -22.80 20.88
CA LYS A 73 -12.93 -22.11 21.27
C LYS A 73 -12.66 -20.69 21.79
N GLN A 74 -11.54 -20.50 22.49
CA GLN A 74 -11.15 -19.21 23.03
C GLN A 74 -10.59 -18.30 21.94
N SER A 75 -9.73 -18.82 21.05
CA SER A 75 -9.18 -18.09 19.91
C SER A 75 -10.28 -17.60 18.96
N GLY A 76 -11.28 -18.44 18.66
CA GLY A 76 -12.44 -18.05 17.84
C GLY A 76 -13.32 -16.97 18.48
N ARG A 77 -13.54 -17.02 19.81
CA ARG A 77 -14.29 -15.99 20.54
C ARG A 77 -13.53 -14.66 20.60
N LEU A 78 -12.22 -14.72 20.83
CA LEU A 78 -11.39 -13.52 20.87
C LEU A 78 -11.27 -12.88 19.48
N GLY A 79 -11.07 -13.69 18.44
CA GLY A 79 -11.01 -13.24 17.05
C GLY A 79 -12.32 -12.62 16.57
N SER A 80 -13.47 -13.23 16.86
CA SER A 80 -14.78 -12.65 16.48
C SER A 80 -15.08 -11.34 17.22
N LEU A 81 -14.73 -11.24 18.51
CA LEU A 81 -14.87 -10.00 19.27
C LEU A 81 -13.95 -8.90 18.71
N ALA A 82 -12.70 -9.23 18.37
CA ALA A 82 -11.77 -8.30 17.75
C ALA A 82 -12.25 -7.83 16.37
N LEU A 83 -12.74 -8.74 15.52
CA LEU A 83 -13.29 -8.42 14.21
C LEU A 83 -14.49 -7.48 14.32
N LEU A 84 -15.43 -7.78 15.22
CA LEU A 84 -16.61 -6.94 15.45
C LEU A 84 -16.19 -5.54 15.94
N TYR A 85 -15.23 -5.48 16.87
CA TYR A 85 -14.67 -4.23 17.36
C TYR A 85 -14.08 -3.40 16.21
N TYR A 86 -13.20 -3.99 15.39
CA TYR A 86 -12.56 -3.30 14.27
C TYR A 86 -13.57 -2.79 13.24
N VAL A 87 -14.56 -3.60 12.85
CA VAL A 87 -15.59 -3.19 11.89
C VAL A 87 -16.42 -2.03 12.48
N ALA A 88 -16.88 -2.15 13.72
CA ALA A 88 -17.69 -1.12 14.35
C ALA A 88 -16.94 0.22 14.47
N THR A 89 -15.68 0.20 14.94
CA THR A 89 -14.89 1.43 15.06
C THR A 89 -14.54 2.03 13.70
N THR A 90 -14.29 1.21 12.68
CA THR A 90 -14.00 1.69 11.32
C THR A 90 -15.23 2.38 10.73
N VAL A 91 -16.42 1.80 10.88
CA VAL A 91 -17.67 2.42 10.42
C VAL A 91 -17.88 3.77 11.11
N ILE A 92 -17.73 3.84 12.44
CA ILE A 92 -17.85 5.09 13.20
C ILE A 92 -16.83 6.13 12.72
N ALA A 93 -15.57 5.73 12.51
CA ALA A 93 -14.51 6.62 12.03
C ALA A 93 -14.79 7.14 10.61
N VAL A 94 -15.25 6.28 9.69
CA VAL A 94 -15.61 6.66 8.31
C VAL A 94 -16.78 7.62 8.30
N VAL A 95 -17.86 7.35 9.06
CA VAL A 95 -19.01 8.25 9.16
C VAL A 95 -18.59 9.61 9.71
N THR A 96 -17.77 9.63 10.77
CA THR A 96 -17.25 10.87 11.35
C THR A 96 -16.35 11.62 10.37
N GLY A 97 -15.49 10.93 9.64
CA GLY A 97 -14.61 11.51 8.63
C GLY A 97 -15.38 12.14 7.48
N ILE A 98 -16.40 11.45 6.95
CA ILE A 98 -17.29 11.97 5.91
C ILE A 98 -18.04 13.20 6.42
N LEU A 99 -18.60 13.15 7.63
CA LEU A 99 -19.31 14.28 8.22
C LEU A 99 -18.39 15.50 8.38
N LEU A 100 -17.15 15.31 8.83
CA LEU A 100 -16.18 16.38 9.01
C LEU A 100 -15.75 16.99 7.66
N VAL A 101 -15.49 16.16 6.64
CA VAL A 101 -15.14 16.64 5.30
C VAL A 101 -16.31 17.39 4.66
N LEU A 102 -17.55 16.91 4.82
CA LEU A 102 -18.76 17.56 4.30
C LEU A 102 -19.20 18.79 5.12
N THR A 103 -18.68 19.02 6.32
CA THR A 103 -19.00 20.23 7.10
C THR A 103 -17.97 21.31 6.88
N ILE A 104 -16.69 20.96 6.96
CA ILE A 104 -15.58 21.89 6.79
C ILE A 104 -15.36 22.22 5.30
N HIS A 105 -15.69 21.30 4.38
CA HIS A 105 -15.39 21.40 2.94
C HIS A 105 -13.94 21.85 2.68
N PRO A 106 -12.94 21.10 3.16
CA PRO A 106 -11.55 21.50 2.99
C PRO A 106 -11.14 21.44 1.50
N GLY A 107 -10.73 22.58 0.96
CA GLY A 107 -10.20 22.71 -0.41
C GLY A 107 -10.96 23.74 -1.23
N ASP A 108 -10.23 24.55 -1.99
CA ASP A 108 -10.82 25.53 -2.90
C ASP A 108 -11.05 24.87 -4.29
N PRO A 109 -12.30 24.80 -4.80
CA PRO A 109 -12.58 24.25 -6.12
C PRO A 109 -11.83 24.97 -7.25
N SER A 110 -11.46 26.25 -7.05
CA SER A 110 -10.75 27.04 -8.06
C SER A 110 -9.31 26.58 -8.28
N ILE A 111 -8.66 26.00 -7.27
CA ILE A 111 -7.27 25.50 -7.36
C ILE A 111 -7.18 24.22 -8.21
N LYS A 112 -8.31 23.51 -8.44
CA LYS A 112 -8.34 22.32 -9.32
C LYS A 112 -8.04 22.62 -10.78
N HIS A 113 -8.21 23.86 -11.25
CA HIS A 113 -7.95 24.22 -12.64
C HIS A 113 -6.45 24.42 -12.94
N ASP A 114 -5.65 24.79 -11.93
CA ASP A 114 -4.19 24.98 -12.08
C ASP A 114 -3.39 23.70 -11.80
N LEU A 115 -4.03 22.71 -11.19
CA LEU A 115 -3.53 21.35 -11.07
C LEU A 115 -3.90 20.63 -12.36
N GLY A 116 -3.04 20.72 -13.39
CA GLY A 116 -3.26 20.03 -14.68
C GLY A 116 -3.63 18.56 -14.51
N ASP A 117 -4.27 17.96 -15.54
CA ASP A 117 -4.82 16.59 -15.52
C ASP A 117 -3.93 15.66 -14.68
N GLY A 118 -4.40 15.38 -13.46
CA GLY A 118 -3.68 14.55 -12.52
C GLY A 118 -3.35 13.23 -13.21
N ALA A 119 -2.12 12.74 -12.99
CA ALA A 119 -1.61 11.50 -13.60
C ALA A 119 -2.74 10.49 -13.80
N GLU A 120 -3.10 10.20 -15.06
CA GLU A 120 -4.18 9.27 -15.37
C GLU A 120 -3.92 7.96 -14.63
N GLY A 121 -4.65 7.75 -13.53
CA GLY A 121 -4.52 6.55 -12.75
C GLY A 121 -4.84 5.38 -13.67
N GLU A 122 -4.00 4.33 -13.66
CA GLU A 122 -4.34 3.08 -14.32
C GLU A 122 -5.77 2.71 -13.88
N ASN A 123 -6.68 2.58 -14.84
CA ASN A 123 -8.08 2.23 -14.57
C ASN A 123 -8.15 0.77 -14.08
N VAL A 124 -7.82 0.56 -12.81
CA VAL A 124 -7.95 -0.75 -12.16
C VAL A 124 -9.41 -0.94 -11.77
N SER A 125 -10.03 -2.00 -12.25
CA SER A 125 -11.39 -2.34 -11.85
C SER A 125 -11.43 -2.64 -10.35
N THR A 126 -12.46 -2.11 -9.66
CA THR A 126 -12.71 -2.40 -8.23
C THR A 126 -12.85 -3.91 -7.99
N ILE A 127 -13.43 -4.64 -8.95
CA ILE A 127 -13.56 -6.09 -8.88
C ILE A 127 -12.18 -6.74 -8.89
N ASP A 128 -11.24 -6.31 -9.74
CA ASP A 128 -9.90 -6.87 -9.77
C ASP A 128 -9.16 -6.60 -8.47
N THR A 129 -9.32 -5.42 -7.88
CA THR A 129 -8.73 -5.10 -6.58
C THR A 129 -9.28 -6.00 -5.48
N PHE A 130 -10.59 -6.28 -5.48
CA PHE A 130 -11.20 -7.21 -4.54
C PHE A 130 -10.76 -8.67 -4.77
N LEU A 131 -10.62 -9.09 -6.03
CA LEU A 131 -10.10 -10.41 -6.38
C LEU A 131 -8.62 -10.53 -5.97
N ASP A 132 -7.82 -9.48 -6.14
CA ASP A 132 -6.43 -9.43 -5.70
C ASP A 132 -6.33 -9.49 -4.17
N LEU A 133 -7.25 -8.86 -3.44
CA LEU A 133 -7.34 -9.01 -1.98
C LEU A 133 -7.53 -10.48 -1.58
N ILE A 134 -8.46 -11.19 -2.23
CA ILE A 134 -8.72 -12.61 -1.95
C ILE A 134 -7.51 -13.48 -2.35
N ARG A 135 -6.88 -13.20 -3.50
CA ARG A 135 -5.66 -13.92 -3.93
C ARG A 135 -4.51 -13.71 -2.95
N ASN A 136 -4.36 -12.50 -2.40
CA ASN A 136 -3.35 -12.21 -1.39
C ASN A 136 -3.69 -12.83 -0.03
N MET A 137 -4.96 -13.04 0.30
CA MET A 137 -5.36 -13.77 1.51
C MET A 137 -4.93 -15.26 1.49
N PHE A 138 -4.88 -15.88 0.31
CA PHE A 138 -4.42 -17.26 0.13
C PHE A 138 -3.27 -17.33 -0.89
N PRO A 139 -2.03 -16.97 -0.50
CA PRO A 139 -0.91 -16.95 -1.42
C PRO A 139 -0.55 -18.36 -1.88
N GLU A 140 -0.12 -18.48 -3.14
CA GLU A 140 0.32 -19.76 -3.73
C GLU A 140 1.57 -20.33 -3.03
N ASN A 141 2.41 -19.46 -2.45
CA ASN A 141 3.61 -19.82 -1.71
C ASN A 141 3.88 -18.86 -0.54
N ILE A 142 4.04 -19.40 0.67
CA ILE A 142 4.27 -18.62 1.91
C ILE A 142 5.61 -17.90 1.86
N VAL A 143 6.67 -18.53 1.37
CA VAL A 143 8.00 -17.92 1.26
C VAL A 143 7.94 -16.76 0.28
N GLN A 144 7.28 -16.93 -0.87
CA GLN A 144 7.09 -15.86 -1.85
C GLN A 144 6.29 -14.69 -1.28
N ALA A 145 5.25 -14.98 -0.47
CA ALA A 145 4.42 -13.96 0.17
C ALA A 145 5.24 -13.01 1.09
N THR A 146 6.38 -13.44 1.63
CA THR A 146 7.22 -12.59 2.50
C THR A 146 7.88 -11.42 1.75
N PHE A 147 8.03 -11.50 0.42
CA PHE A 147 8.68 -10.46 -0.39
C PHE A 147 7.87 -10.02 -1.61
N GLN A 148 6.77 -10.69 -1.94
CA GLN A 148 5.90 -10.38 -3.08
C GLN A 148 4.41 -10.44 -2.74
N GLN A 149 3.64 -9.61 -3.43
CA GLN A 149 2.18 -9.60 -3.42
C GLN A 149 1.62 -9.64 -4.86
N VAL A 150 0.41 -10.16 -5.02
CA VAL A 150 -0.28 -10.27 -6.32
C VAL A 150 -1.04 -8.98 -6.60
N GLN A 151 -0.86 -8.41 -7.80
CA GLN A 151 -1.62 -7.28 -8.30
C GLN A 151 -1.99 -7.49 -9.77
N THR A 152 -3.22 -7.18 -10.14
CA THR A 152 -3.70 -7.22 -11.52
C THR A 152 -3.28 -5.93 -12.23
N ARG A 153 -2.58 -6.09 -13.36
CA ARG A 153 -2.23 -5.00 -14.26
C ARG A 153 -2.86 -5.21 -15.63
N TYR A 154 -3.26 -4.10 -16.25
CA TYR A 154 -3.82 -4.11 -17.59
C TYR A 154 -2.71 -3.94 -18.61
N ILE A 155 -2.40 -5.00 -19.34
CA ILE A 155 -1.44 -4.91 -20.44
C ILE A 155 -2.19 -4.72 -21.77
N PRO A 156 -1.75 -3.78 -22.62
CA PRO A 156 -2.29 -3.63 -23.96
C PRO A 156 -1.90 -4.83 -24.82
N VAL A 157 -2.87 -5.66 -25.20
CA VAL A 157 -2.66 -6.78 -26.12
C VAL A 157 -3.08 -6.33 -27.52
N LYS A 158 -2.14 -6.34 -28.45
CA LYS A 158 -2.45 -6.15 -29.87
C LYS A 158 -3.15 -7.42 -30.40
N PRO A 159 -4.40 -7.36 -30.89
CA PRO A 159 -5.04 -8.53 -31.47
C PRO A 159 -4.24 -9.04 -32.68
N LYS A 160 -3.91 -10.35 -32.67
CA LYS A 160 -3.36 -11.05 -33.84
C LYS A 160 -4.49 -11.25 -34.85
N GLY A 161 -4.55 -10.36 -35.84
CA GLY A 161 -5.50 -10.46 -36.95
C GLY A 161 -5.06 -9.59 -38.12
N ILE A 162 -4.03 -10.01 -38.86
CA ILE A 162 -3.77 -9.45 -40.19
C ILE A 162 -4.81 -10.08 -41.12
N SER A 163 -5.93 -9.42 -41.35
CA SER A 163 -6.82 -9.79 -42.45
C SER A 163 -6.16 -9.30 -43.75
N ARG A 164 -5.44 -10.19 -44.46
CA ARG A 164 -4.91 -9.89 -45.80
C ARG A 164 -6.07 -9.89 -46.78
N MET A 165 -6.54 -8.71 -47.17
CA MET A 165 -7.45 -8.56 -48.30
C MET A 165 -6.59 -8.40 -49.57
N ASN A 166 -6.58 -9.40 -50.45
CA ASN A 166 -5.94 -9.27 -51.76
C ASN A 166 -6.86 -8.43 -52.67
N VAL A 167 -6.44 -7.21 -52.99
CA VAL A 167 -7.05 -6.38 -54.04
C VAL A 167 -6.05 -6.31 -55.19
N THR A 168 -6.50 -6.55 -56.41
CA THR A 168 -5.67 -6.76 -57.61
C THR A 168 -4.80 -5.57 -58.04
N ASP A 169 -4.89 -4.40 -57.38
CA ASP A 169 -4.04 -3.22 -57.68
C ASP A 169 -3.27 -2.65 -56.47
N GLY A 170 -3.08 -3.44 -55.41
CA GLY A 170 -2.19 -3.06 -54.31
C GLY A 170 -2.62 -3.59 -52.95
N ILE A 171 -1.64 -3.96 -52.12
CA ILE A 171 -1.89 -4.45 -50.76
C ILE A 171 -2.19 -3.25 -49.85
N VAL A 172 -3.45 -3.07 -49.46
CA VAL A 172 -3.85 -2.09 -48.44
C VAL A 172 -3.96 -2.81 -47.07
N LEU A 173 -3.06 -2.49 -46.14
CA LEU A 173 -3.10 -3.01 -44.77
C LEU A 173 -4.03 -2.15 -43.90
N ILE A 174 -5.32 -2.48 -43.84
CA ILE A 174 -6.24 -1.85 -42.88
C ILE A 174 -5.94 -2.41 -41.49
N SER A 175 -5.28 -1.62 -40.65
CA SER A 175 -4.95 -1.96 -39.27
C SER A 175 -5.73 -1.08 -38.30
N ASN A 176 -7.05 -1.22 -38.26
CA ASN A 176 -7.86 -0.77 -37.11
C ASN A 176 -7.65 -1.77 -35.97
N VAL A 177 -6.47 -1.72 -35.35
CA VAL A 177 -6.12 -2.53 -34.18
C VAL A 177 -6.62 -1.77 -32.95
N THR A 178 -7.87 -2.02 -32.56
CA THR A 178 -8.31 -1.65 -31.21
C THR A 178 -7.47 -2.46 -30.23
N THR A 179 -6.63 -1.76 -29.46
CA THR A 179 -5.76 -2.39 -28.47
C THR A 179 -6.65 -2.84 -27.31
N ILE A 180 -6.80 -4.15 -27.14
CA ILE A 180 -7.64 -4.70 -26.07
C ILE A 180 -6.79 -4.79 -24.80
N LEU A 181 -7.25 -4.16 -23.73
CA LEU A 181 -6.62 -4.26 -22.42
C LEU A 181 -7.00 -5.61 -21.80
N LYS A 182 -6.01 -6.46 -21.48
CA LYS A 182 -6.24 -7.74 -20.82
C LYS A 182 -5.73 -7.65 -19.36
N PRO A 183 -6.55 -8.00 -18.36
CA PRO A 183 -6.06 -8.11 -16.99
C PRO A 183 -5.11 -9.31 -16.88
N VAL A 184 -3.91 -9.07 -16.34
CA VAL A 184 -2.90 -10.10 -16.09
C VAL A 184 -2.39 -9.94 -14.67
N THR A 185 -2.26 -11.05 -13.94
CA THR A 185 -1.67 -11.07 -12.60
C THR A 185 -0.16 -10.85 -12.69
N HIS A 186 0.34 -9.94 -11.85
CA HIS A 186 1.75 -9.62 -11.75
C HIS A 186 2.18 -9.66 -10.27
N PHE A 187 3.34 -10.25 -10.00
CA PHE A 187 3.94 -10.22 -8.66
C PHE A 187 4.69 -8.91 -8.49
N THR A 188 4.23 -8.06 -7.56
CA THR A 188 4.86 -6.80 -7.21
C THR A 188 5.68 -7.01 -5.94
N ALA A 189 6.89 -6.42 -5.87
CA ALA A 189 7.73 -6.45 -4.68
C ALA A 189 7.03 -5.77 -3.49
N GLY A 190 6.97 -6.45 -2.36
CA GLY A 190 6.24 -6.02 -1.17
C GLY A 190 5.77 -7.22 -0.35
N MET A 191 5.85 -7.11 0.97
CA MET A 191 5.44 -8.18 1.88
C MET A 191 3.91 -8.30 1.93
N ASN A 192 3.39 -9.48 1.61
CA ASN A 192 1.98 -9.80 1.75
C ASN A 192 1.66 -10.21 3.20
N VAL A 193 1.60 -9.21 4.08
CA VAL A 193 1.32 -9.39 5.52
C VAL A 193 -0.03 -10.08 5.75
N LEU A 194 -1.01 -9.85 4.88
CA LEU A 194 -2.34 -10.46 4.99
C LEU A 194 -2.26 -11.98 4.84
N GLY A 195 -1.66 -12.45 3.74
CA GLY A 195 -1.51 -13.88 3.47
C GLY A 195 -0.63 -14.60 4.50
N GLU A 196 0.43 -13.94 4.95
CA GLU A 196 1.33 -14.48 5.99
C GLU A 196 0.61 -14.65 7.34
N ASN A 197 -0.15 -13.64 7.77
CA ASN A 197 -0.91 -13.72 9.02
C ASN A 197 -1.95 -14.83 8.97
N ILE A 198 -2.65 -14.97 7.84
CA ILE A 198 -3.69 -15.98 7.67
C ILE A 198 -3.06 -17.37 7.63
N ALA A 199 -1.96 -17.56 6.90
CA ALA A 199 -1.21 -18.82 6.93
C ALA A 199 -0.75 -19.19 8.35
N ASN A 200 -0.22 -18.24 9.11
CA ASN A 200 0.22 -18.48 10.49
C ASN A 200 -0.93 -18.90 11.42
N ILE A 201 -2.15 -18.38 11.23
CA ILE A 201 -3.33 -18.79 12.01
C ILE A 201 -3.69 -20.27 11.74
N PHE A 202 -3.51 -20.76 10.52
CA PHE A 202 -3.84 -22.15 10.15
C PHE A 202 -2.73 -23.16 10.46
N ILE A 203 -1.49 -22.72 10.66
CA ILE A 203 -0.33 -23.58 10.95
C ILE A 203 -0.34 -24.08 12.42
N ILE A 204 -1.06 -23.39 13.31
CA ILE A 204 -1.18 -23.68 14.75
C ILE A 204 -2.40 -24.57 14.99
#